data_AF-A0A526QG03-F1
#
_entry.id   AF-A0A526QG03-F1
#
_cell.length_a   1.000
_cell.length_b   1.000
_cell.length_c   1.000
_cell.angle_alpha   90.00
_cell.angle_beta   90.00
_cell.angle_gamma   90.00
#
_symmetry.space_group_name_H-M   'P 1'
#
loop_
_entity.id
_entity.type
_entity.pdbx_description
1 polymer ?
#
loop_
_entity_poly.entity_id
_entity_poly.type
_entity_poly.pdbx_seq_one_letter_code
_entity_poly.pdbx_strand_id
1 'polypeptide(L)'
;LYVADTGRTHGAKNPAHIRVFNVGKGGKKVSGGKVFADCTAGLFDGFRLDEAGRIWTSAADGIHCYDPDGTLIGKVKVPEVVANCVFGGPKRNRLYIAGTTSLYVVWLMVNGAKTY
;
A
#
# COMPACT_ATOMS: atom_id res chain seq x y z
N LEU A 1 3.55 -12.39 -2.27
CA LEU A 1 4.56 -11.32 -2.08
C LEU A 1 4.13 -10.12 -2.91
N TYR A 2 4.08 -8.94 -2.31
CA TYR A 2 3.83 -7.68 -3.02
C TYR A 2 5.12 -6.87 -3.09
N VAL A 3 5.36 -6.20 -4.21
CA VAL A 3 6.52 -5.33 -4.43
C VAL A 3 6.02 -4.02 -5.01
N ALA A 4 6.28 -2.90 -4.32
CA ALA A 4 6.11 -1.57 -4.89
C ALA A 4 7.35 -1.22 -5.73
N ASP A 5 7.14 -0.89 -6.99
CA ASP A 5 8.17 -0.47 -7.94
C ASP A 5 8.05 1.04 -8.16
N THR A 6 9.04 1.78 -7.66
CA THR A 6 9.17 3.24 -7.80
C THR A 6 10.14 3.65 -8.89
N GLY A 7 10.38 2.80 -9.90
CA GLY A 7 11.36 3.05 -10.95
C GLY A 7 11.22 4.41 -11.63
N ARG A 8 10.03 5.00 -11.64
CA ARG A 8 9.74 6.35 -12.17
C ARG A 8 10.57 7.47 -11.55
N THR A 9 11.17 7.27 -10.37
CA THR A 9 12.17 8.20 -9.79
C THR A 9 13.46 8.30 -10.62
N HIS A 10 13.76 7.30 -11.45
CA HIS A 10 14.96 7.22 -12.29
C HIS A 10 14.65 7.40 -13.79
N GLY A 11 13.42 7.79 -14.14
CA GLY A 11 13.02 8.05 -15.52
C GLY A 11 11.50 8.00 -15.71
N ALA A 12 10.93 9.00 -16.38
CA ALA A 12 9.47 9.15 -16.49
C ALA A 12 8.73 7.95 -17.12
N LYS A 13 9.43 7.16 -17.95
CA LYS A 13 8.88 5.95 -18.61
C LYS A 13 8.96 4.69 -17.73
N ASN A 14 9.67 4.74 -16.61
CA ASN A 14 9.80 3.60 -15.72
C ASN A 14 8.50 3.34 -14.94
N PRO A 15 8.34 2.12 -14.39
CA PRO A 15 7.13 1.75 -13.66
C PRO A 15 6.87 2.58 -12.40
N ALA A 16 5.59 2.63 -12.03
CA ALA A 16 5.08 3.18 -10.78
C ALA A 16 3.88 2.34 -10.34
N HIS A 17 4.14 1.09 -9.94
CA HIS A 17 3.08 0.11 -9.68
C HIS A 17 3.40 -0.79 -8.49
N ILE A 18 2.40 -1.53 -8.03
CA ILE A 18 2.60 -2.70 -7.17
C ILE A 18 2.47 -3.94 -8.04
N ARG A 19 3.37 -4.91 -7.86
CA ARG A 19 3.30 -6.25 -8.46
C ARG A 19 2.99 -7.28 -7.40
N VAL A 20 2.35 -8.36 -7.82
CA VAL A 20 2.07 -9.54 -6.97
C VAL A 20 2.76 -10.78 -7.51
N PHE A 21 3.42 -11.49 -6.60
CA PHE A 21 4.17 -12.71 -6.87
C PHE A 21 3.70 -13.87 -6.00
N ASN A 22 3.72 -15.05 -6.60
CA ASN A 22 3.51 -16.31 -5.91
C ASN A 22 4.79 -16.69 -5.17
N VAL A 23 4.65 -17.09 -3.91
CA VAL A 23 5.74 -17.58 -3.08
C VAL A 23 5.53 -19.07 -2.85
N GLY A 24 6.45 -19.89 -3.36
CA GLY A 24 6.40 -21.34 -3.23
C GLY A 24 6.59 -21.80 -1.79
N LYS A 25 6.28 -23.08 -1.54
CA LYS A 25 6.38 -23.70 -0.21
C LYS A 25 7.75 -23.43 0.43
N GLY A 26 7.74 -22.99 1.69
CA GLY A 26 8.94 -22.68 2.45
C GLY A 26 9.69 -21.42 1.99
N GLY A 27 9.10 -20.57 1.13
CA GLY A 27 9.68 -19.28 0.75
C GLY A 27 10.85 -19.34 -0.25
N LYS A 28 11.17 -20.52 -0.79
CA LYS A 28 12.40 -20.75 -1.59
C LYS A 28 12.30 -20.40 -3.07
N LYS A 29 11.08 -20.18 -3.59
CA LYS A 29 10.85 -19.86 -5.00
C LYS A 29 9.83 -18.74 -5.12
N VAL A 30 10.15 -17.75 -5.95
CA VAL A 30 9.24 -16.67 -6.33
C VAL A 30 8.93 -16.81 -7.82
N SER A 31 7.65 -16.69 -8.20
CA SER A 31 7.22 -16.77 -9.60
C SER A 31 6.02 -15.84 -9.88
N GLY A 32 5.68 -15.67 -11.16
CA GLY A 32 4.63 -14.75 -11.59
C GLY A 32 5.14 -13.32 -11.65
N GLY A 33 4.45 -12.38 -11.00
CA GLY A 33 4.78 -10.95 -11.06
C GLY A 33 3.86 -10.15 -11.96
N LYS A 34 2.56 -10.46 -11.98
CA LYS A 34 1.61 -9.60 -12.67
C LYS A 34 1.53 -8.24 -11.96
N VAL A 35 1.24 -7.18 -12.72
CA VAL A 35 0.87 -5.90 -12.13
C VAL A 35 -0.42 -6.09 -11.34
N PHE A 36 -0.42 -5.63 -10.10
CA PHE A 36 -1.58 -5.60 -9.22
C PHE A 36 -2.33 -4.29 -9.39
N ALA A 37 -1.62 -3.15 -9.32
CA ALA A 37 -2.18 -1.82 -9.53
C ALA A 37 -1.09 -0.85 -9.99
N ASP A 38 -1.44 0.05 -10.91
CA ASP A 38 -0.64 1.23 -11.24
C ASP A 38 -1.02 2.41 -10.34
N CYS A 39 -0.03 3.21 -9.95
CA CYS A 39 -0.26 4.37 -9.11
C CYS A 39 -0.96 5.48 -9.90
N THR A 40 -2.11 5.91 -9.39
CA THR A 40 -2.93 6.97 -9.99
C THR A 40 -2.52 8.37 -9.56
N ALA A 41 -1.63 8.50 -8.56
CA ALA A 41 -1.16 9.78 -8.04
C ALA A 41 0.26 9.65 -7.47
N GLY A 42 1.27 10.06 -8.26
CA GLY A 42 2.67 9.98 -7.86
C GLY A 42 3.21 8.56 -7.89
N LEU A 43 3.63 8.05 -6.73
CA LEU A 43 4.30 6.76 -6.56
C LEU A 43 3.71 6.02 -5.36
N PHE A 44 3.69 4.69 -5.44
CA PHE A 44 3.49 3.86 -4.24
C PHE A 44 4.82 3.66 -3.53
N ASP A 45 4.82 3.75 -2.20
CA ASP A 45 5.98 3.41 -1.36
C ASP A 45 5.54 2.35 -0.34
N GLY A 46 5.33 2.73 0.92
CA GLY A 46 4.88 1.83 1.97
C GLY A 46 3.40 1.48 1.91
N PHE A 47 3.09 0.21 2.15
CA PHE A 47 1.72 -0.30 2.20
C PHE A 47 1.51 -1.32 3.32
N ARG A 48 0.25 -1.54 3.70
CA ARG A 48 -0.18 -2.59 4.64
C ARG A 48 -1.45 -3.27 4.15
N LEU A 49 -1.71 -4.46 4.70
CA LEU A 49 -2.95 -5.19 4.47
C LEU A 49 -3.89 -5.04 5.65
N ASP A 50 -5.19 -5.06 5.37
CA ASP A 50 -6.21 -5.34 6.38
C ASP A 50 -6.60 -6.82 6.41
N GLU A 51 -7.47 -7.19 7.35
CA GLU A 51 -7.92 -8.58 7.55
C GLU A 51 -8.74 -9.14 6.37
N ALA A 52 -9.26 -8.29 5.47
CA ALA A 52 -9.92 -8.71 4.24
C ALA A 52 -8.94 -8.89 3.07
N GLY A 53 -7.64 -8.63 3.28
CA GLY A 53 -6.62 -8.73 2.24
C GLY A 53 -6.50 -7.51 1.34
N ARG A 54 -7.23 -6.42 1.63
CA ARG A 54 -7.12 -5.18 0.87
C ARG A 54 -5.78 -4.51 1.13
N ILE A 55 -5.22 -3.86 0.12
CA ILE A 55 -3.95 -3.12 0.22
C ILE A 55 -4.23 -1.65 0.47
N TRP A 56 -3.67 -1.13 1.55
CA TRP A 56 -3.64 0.29 1.89
C TRP A 56 -2.23 0.79 1.60
N THR A 57 -2.07 1.56 0.52
CA THR A 57 -0.76 2.01 0.01
C THR A 57 -0.64 3.53 0.01
N SER A 58 0.55 4.02 0.32
CA SER A 58 0.88 5.44 0.19
C SER A 58 0.82 5.93 -1.26
N ALA A 59 0.53 7.21 -1.46
CA ALA A 59 0.51 7.91 -2.73
C ALA A 59 0.78 9.42 -2.51
N ALA A 60 0.90 10.18 -3.60
CA ALA A 60 1.15 11.62 -3.52
C ALA A 60 -0.02 12.42 -2.92
N ASP A 61 -1.25 11.90 -3.02
CA ASP A 61 -2.48 12.54 -2.51
C ASP A 61 -3.05 11.83 -1.27
N GLY A 62 -2.29 10.91 -0.65
CA GLY A 62 -2.65 10.26 0.61
C GLY A 62 -2.49 8.74 0.60
N ILE A 63 -3.51 8.02 1.09
CA ILE A 63 -3.57 6.55 1.06
C ILE A 63 -4.60 6.08 0.04
N HIS A 64 -4.25 5.11 -0.79
CA HIS A 64 -5.18 4.41 -1.68
C HIS A 64 -5.51 3.03 -1.11
N CYS A 65 -6.78 2.64 -1.16
CA CYS A 65 -7.25 1.32 -0.76
C CYS A 65 -7.66 0.51 -1.99
N TYR A 66 -6.99 -0.62 -2.19
CA TYR A 66 -7.23 -1.53 -3.30
C TYR A 66 -7.80 -2.86 -2.79
N ASP A 67 -8.80 -3.38 -3.48
CA ASP A 67 -9.33 -4.72 -3.24
C ASP A 67 -8.33 -5.81 -3.69
N PRO A 68 -8.40 -7.07 -3.20
CA PRO A 68 -7.44 -8.11 -3.56
C PRO A 68 -7.33 -8.43 -5.05
N ASP A 69 -8.30 -8.01 -5.86
CA ASP A 69 -8.28 -8.16 -7.31
C ASP A 69 -7.53 -7.03 -8.05
N GLY A 70 -7.13 -5.96 -7.34
CA GLY A 70 -6.46 -4.78 -7.91
C GLY A 70 -7.38 -3.59 -8.17
N THR A 71 -8.67 -3.67 -7.83
CA THR A 71 -9.63 -2.57 -7.99
C THR A 71 -9.39 -1.49 -6.93
N LEU A 72 -9.24 -0.22 -7.35
CA LEU A 72 -9.20 0.93 -6.43
C LEU A 72 -10.60 1.18 -5.88
N ILE A 73 -10.80 1.00 -4.57
CA ILE A 73 -12.11 1.14 -3.92
C ILE A 73 -12.24 2.40 -3.06
N GLY A 74 -11.15 3.12 -2.81
CA GLY A 74 -11.21 4.38 -2.05
C GLY A 74 -9.86 5.04 -1.82
N LYS A 75 -9.92 6.28 -1.33
CA LYS A 75 -8.74 7.06 -0.93
C LYS A 75 -8.98 7.79 0.39
N VAL A 76 -7.97 7.82 1.25
CA VAL A 76 -7.90 8.72 2.40
C VAL A 76 -6.94 9.84 2.04
N LYS A 77 -7.48 11.05 1.80
CA LYS A 77 -6.67 12.20 1.41
C LYS A 77 -6.00 12.86 2.62
N VAL A 78 -4.73 13.21 2.46
CA VAL A 78 -3.99 14.11 3.36
C VAL A 78 -3.26 15.16 2.53
N PRO A 79 -2.96 16.35 3.05
CA PRO A 79 -2.42 17.47 2.27
C PRO A 79 -0.91 17.34 1.98
N GLU A 80 -0.36 16.13 1.97
CA GLU A 80 1.07 15.86 1.81
C GLU A 80 1.32 14.54 1.07
N VAL A 81 2.50 14.40 0.46
CA VAL A 81 2.96 13.12 -0.09
C VAL A 81 3.20 12.15 1.06
N VAL A 82 2.66 10.93 0.93
CA VAL A 82 2.79 9.89 1.95
C VAL A 82 3.89 8.92 1.57
N ALA A 83 4.75 8.59 2.53
CA ALA A 83 5.78 7.57 2.37
C ALA A 83 5.34 6.20 2.92
N ASN A 84 4.60 6.16 4.04
CA ASN A 84 4.25 4.89 4.68
C ASN A 84 2.96 4.98 5.51
N CYS A 85 2.43 3.81 5.87
CA CYS A 85 1.31 3.70 6.80
C CYS A 85 1.37 2.42 7.64
N VAL A 86 0.68 2.42 8.78
CA VAL A 86 0.51 1.22 9.60
C VAL A 86 -0.80 1.23 10.39
N PHE A 87 -1.44 0.06 10.49
CA PHE A 87 -2.57 -0.15 11.38
C PHE A 87 -2.10 -0.29 12.83
N GLY A 88 -2.79 0.36 13.75
CA GLY A 88 -2.49 0.29 15.17
C GLY A 88 -3.68 0.61 16.07
N GLY A 89 -3.37 0.92 17.33
CA GLY A 89 -4.35 1.02 18.41
C GLY A 89 -4.84 -0.36 18.90
N PRO A 90 -5.58 -0.42 20.02
CA PRO A 90 -5.96 -1.70 20.66
C PRO A 90 -6.78 -2.63 19.76
N LYS A 91 -7.52 -2.05 18.80
CA LYS A 91 -8.33 -2.79 17.84
C LYS A 91 -7.67 -2.91 16.46
N ARG A 92 -6.45 -2.41 16.23
CA ARG A 92 -5.83 -2.31 14.89
C ARG A 92 -6.70 -1.58 13.85
N ASN A 93 -7.57 -0.67 14.27
CA ASN A 93 -8.50 0.05 13.40
C ASN A 93 -8.14 1.54 13.23
N ARG A 94 -6.93 1.92 13.64
CA ARG A 94 -6.36 3.25 13.39
C ARG A 94 -5.28 3.12 12.34
N LEU A 95 -5.41 3.80 11.22
CA LEU A 95 -4.36 3.87 10.21
C LEU A 95 -3.51 5.10 10.48
N TYR A 96 -2.28 4.88 10.94
CA TYR A 96 -1.25 5.91 11.07
C TYR A 96 -0.59 6.13 9.71
N ILE A 97 -0.37 7.40 9.34
CA ILE A 97 0.06 7.80 8.00
C ILE A 97 1.22 8.79 8.14
N ALA A 98 2.39 8.44 7.62
CA ALA A 98 3.57 9.29 7.59
C ALA A 98 3.54 10.17 6.33
N GLY A 99 2.98 11.36 6.47
CA GLY A 99 3.13 12.44 5.49
C GLY A 99 4.51 13.09 5.63
N THR A 100 4.92 13.82 4.61
CA THR A 100 6.29 14.38 4.49
C THR A 100 6.78 15.06 5.77
N THR A 101 5.96 15.93 6.38
CA THR A 101 6.32 16.69 7.59
C THR A 101 5.44 16.36 8.80
N SER A 102 4.40 15.55 8.62
CA SER A 102 3.37 15.30 9.64
C SER A 102 3.02 13.81 9.79
N LEU A 103 2.55 13.44 10.98
CA LEU A 103 1.92 12.15 11.22
C LEU A 103 0.40 12.33 11.34
N TYR A 104 -0.36 11.67 10.49
CA TYR A 104 -1.83 11.65 10.54
C TYR A 104 -2.34 10.33 11.11
N VAL A 105 -3.57 10.35 11.61
CA VAL A 105 -4.31 9.14 11.99
C VAL A 105 -5.76 9.24 11.54
N VAL A 106 -6.29 8.15 10.98
CA VAL A 106 -7.71 8.00 10.67
C VAL A 106 -8.24 6.72 11.30
N TRP A 107 -9.47 6.77 11.81
CA TRP A 107 -10.19 5.58 12.27
C TRP A 107 -10.93 4.95 11.10
N LEU A 108 -10.79 3.63 10.98
CA LEU A 108 -11.42 2.86 9.93
C LEU A 108 -12.38 1.83 10.55
N MET A 109 -13.37 1.42 9.75
CA MET A 109 -14.30 0.35 10.10
C MET A 109 -13.74 -1.05 9.77
N VAL A 110 -12.42 -1.15 9.70
CA VAL A 110 -11.68 -2.34 9.29
C VAL A 110 -10.46 -2.48 10.19
N ASN A 111 -9.97 -3.71 10.32
CA ASN A 111 -8.85 -4.03 11.20
C ASN A 111 -7.63 -4.40 10.35
N GLY A 112 -6.46 -3.89 10.72
CA GLY A 112 -5.20 -4.26 10.09
C GLY A 112 -4.88 -5.75 10.27
N ALA A 113 -4.31 -6.36 9.24
CA ALA A 113 -3.85 -7.73 9.29
C ALA A 113 -2.84 -7.92 10.43
N LYS A 114 -2.95 -9.03 11.15
CA LYS A 114 -2.02 -9.35 12.24
C LYS A 114 -0.66 -9.74 11.64
N THR A 115 0.35 -8.93 11.93
CA THR A 115 1.72 -9.13 11.42
C THR A 115 2.72 -9.58 12.49
N TYR A 116 2.28 -9.69 13.75
CA TYR A 116 3.02 -10.20 14.90
C TYR A 116 2.03 -10.65 16.00
#